data_AF-A0A060ZZK3-F1
#
_entry.id   AF-A0A060ZZK3-F1
#
_cell.length_a   1.000
_cell.length_b   1.000
_cell.length_c   1.000
_cell.angle_alpha   90.00
_cell.angle_beta   90.00
_cell.angle_gamma   90.00
#
_symmetry.space_group_name_H-M   'P 1'
#
loop_
_entity.id
_entity.type
_entity.pdbx_description
1 polymer ?
#
loop_
_entity_poly.entity_id
_entity_poly.type
_entity_poly.pdbx_seq_one_letter_code
_entity_poly.pdbx_strand_id
1 'polypeptide(L)'
;MLNRRPPRAAARSGTALVCALGVTLLALATAGCEDDTAASGRRQPATRADMAADSDGGKTLRLGEPTSVTYKRGSDHMRGALRVTAVSVRKGTRAELRTAGVEPSDVRTTQPYYVTMTFENIGESSLHYPFLNTPTGLEDTGGVDDQPLITGDTEVTACPGKDPDDFAVGAKISLCKVFLVPNGIRPSVVTYSTGDDTKRPVGWKATR
;
A
#
# COMPACT_ATOMS: atom_id res chain seq x y z
N MET A 1 24.57 38.19 -11.05
CA MET A 1 25.31 37.04 -11.65
C MET A 1 24.35 36.29 -12.55
N LEU A 2 24.79 36.01 -13.78
CA LEU A 2 23.95 35.60 -14.91
C LEU A 2 23.34 34.20 -14.77
N ASN A 3 22.08 34.14 -15.15
CA ASN A 3 21.28 32.96 -15.50
C ASN A 3 21.78 32.38 -16.83
N ARG A 4 22.22 31.11 -16.90
CA ARG A 4 22.40 30.38 -18.17
C ARG A 4 22.02 28.91 -18.03
N ARG A 5 20.88 28.57 -18.65
CA ARG A 5 20.45 27.20 -18.99
C ARG A 5 21.37 26.59 -20.06
N PRO A 6 21.58 25.27 -20.07
CA PRO A 6 22.29 24.60 -21.17
C PRO A 6 21.38 24.44 -22.42
N PRO A 7 21.95 24.45 -23.63
CA PRO A 7 21.19 24.27 -24.87
C PRO A 7 20.91 22.79 -25.18
N ARG A 8 19.72 22.58 -25.75
CA ARG A 8 19.32 21.33 -26.43
C ARG A 8 20.13 21.16 -27.71
N ALA A 9 20.78 20.01 -27.88
CA ALA A 9 21.37 19.60 -29.15
C ALA A 9 20.30 18.92 -30.01
N ALA A 10 20.18 19.42 -31.25
CA ALA A 10 19.22 19.00 -32.24
C ALA A 10 19.71 17.80 -33.08
N ALA A 11 18.70 17.11 -33.61
CA ALA A 11 18.66 16.09 -34.65
C ALA A 11 19.86 16.00 -35.63
N ARG A 12 20.22 14.76 -35.96
CA ARG A 12 20.81 14.39 -37.25
C ARG A 12 19.92 13.37 -37.94
N SER A 13 19.18 13.86 -38.92
CA SER A 13 18.54 13.07 -39.97
C SER A 13 19.59 12.58 -40.96
N GLY A 14 19.57 11.30 -41.29
CA GLY A 14 20.35 10.71 -42.37
C GLY A 14 19.47 9.77 -43.18
N THR A 15 19.00 10.24 -44.33
CA THR A 15 18.30 9.46 -45.36
C THR A 15 19.22 9.26 -46.56
N ALA A 16 19.33 8.02 -47.04
CA ALA A 16 19.71 7.57 -48.40
C ALA A 16 20.00 6.04 -48.29
N LEU A 17 19.68 5.13 -49.20
CA LEU A 17 19.21 5.16 -50.57
C LEU A 17 18.82 3.71 -50.97
N VAL A 18 18.26 3.57 -52.18
CA VAL A 18 18.20 2.41 -53.09
C VAL A 18 16.81 1.80 -53.28
N CYS A 19 16.12 2.35 -54.28
CA CYS A 19 15.13 1.63 -55.09
C CYS A 19 15.85 0.73 -56.10
N ALA A 20 15.45 -0.53 -56.21
CA ALA A 20 15.62 -1.33 -57.42
C ALA A 20 14.44 -2.28 -57.58
N LEU A 21 13.91 -2.30 -58.81
CA LEU A 21 12.72 -3.01 -59.27
C LEU A 21 12.98 -4.52 -59.40
N GLY A 22 11.98 -5.33 -59.06
CA GLY A 22 11.98 -6.77 -59.34
C GLY A 22 10.59 -7.38 -59.12
N VAL A 23 9.76 -7.35 -60.16
CA VAL A 23 8.46 -8.04 -60.22
C VAL A 23 8.71 -9.52 -60.46
N THR A 24 8.20 -10.39 -59.58
CA THR A 24 7.80 -11.77 -59.93
C THR A 24 6.64 -12.18 -59.04
N LEU A 25 5.46 -12.37 -59.64
CA LEU A 25 4.31 -13.03 -59.02
C LEU A 25 4.62 -14.54 -58.92
N LEU A 26 4.43 -15.13 -57.74
CA LEU A 26 3.95 -16.50 -57.60
C LEU A 26 3.23 -16.62 -56.24
N ALA A 27 1.92 -16.84 -56.29
CA ALA A 27 1.08 -17.07 -55.12
C ALA A 27 1.28 -18.49 -54.58
N LEU A 28 1.61 -18.61 -53.29
CA LEU A 28 1.46 -19.81 -52.48
C LEU A 28 1.14 -19.38 -51.04
N ALA A 29 -0.05 -19.75 -50.58
CA ALA A 29 -0.51 -19.52 -49.22
C ALA A 29 0.16 -20.53 -48.27
N THR A 30 0.87 -20.02 -47.26
CA THR A 30 1.12 -20.71 -46.00
C THR A 30 1.10 -19.66 -44.89
N ALA A 31 0.23 -19.87 -43.91
CA ALA A 31 0.22 -19.13 -42.65
C ALA A 31 1.62 -19.20 -42.01
N GLY A 32 2.22 -18.04 -41.75
CA GLY A 32 3.55 -17.92 -41.18
C GLY A 32 3.63 -16.63 -40.38
N CYS A 33 4.08 -16.75 -39.13
CA CYS A 33 4.04 -15.76 -38.07
C CYS A 33 4.64 -14.40 -38.48
N GLU A 34 3.86 -13.33 -38.31
CA GLU A 34 4.39 -11.98 -38.17
C GLU A 34 4.84 -11.79 -36.72
N ASP A 35 6.16 -11.69 -36.54
CA ASP A 35 6.82 -11.27 -35.29
C ASP A 35 6.65 -9.76 -35.10
N ASP A 36 5.48 -9.35 -34.59
CA ASP A 36 5.33 -8.03 -33.99
C ASP A 36 5.94 -8.04 -32.59
N THR A 37 7.23 -7.72 -32.53
CA THR A 37 7.92 -7.33 -31.29
C THR A 37 7.45 -5.92 -30.89
N ALA A 38 6.22 -5.85 -30.40
CA ALA A 38 5.76 -4.75 -29.57
C ALA A 38 5.79 -5.24 -28.12
N ALA A 39 6.57 -4.55 -27.29
CA ALA A 39 6.63 -4.75 -25.85
C ALA A 39 5.24 -4.55 -25.23
N SER A 40 4.42 -5.60 -25.24
CA SER A 40 3.21 -5.66 -24.45
C SER A 40 3.65 -6.01 -23.02
N GLY A 41 3.64 -5.00 -22.16
CA GLY A 41 3.56 -5.26 -20.72
C GLY A 41 2.36 -6.18 -20.53
N ARG A 42 2.64 -7.46 -20.25
CA ARG A 42 1.62 -8.49 -20.07
C ARG A 42 0.79 -8.07 -18.88
N ARG A 43 -0.34 -7.40 -19.14
CA ARG A 43 -1.34 -7.05 -18.14
C ARG A 43 -1.88 -8.38 -17.64
N GLN A 44 -1.35 -8.83 -16.51
CA GLN A 44 -1.78 -10.05 -15.87
C GLN A 44 -3.31 -9.97 -15.66
N PRO A 45 -4.08 -10.96 -16.16
CA PRO A 45 -5.52 -10.97 -15.97
C PRO A 45 -5.83 -10.96 -14.47
N ALA A 46 -6.67 -10.01 -14.04
CA ALA A 46 -7.15 -9.96 -12.67
C ALA A 46 -7.99 -11.21 -12.40
N THR A 47 -7.73 -11.82 -11.27
CA THR A 47 -8.32 -13.06 -10.78
C THR A 47 -9.72 -12.80 -10.24
N ARG A 48 -10.53 -13.83 -10.00
CA ARG A 48 -11.88 -13.64 -9.43
C ARG A 48 -11.84 -13.01 -8.03
N ALA A 49 -10.74 -13.18 -7.30
CA ALA A 49 -10.49 -12.54 -6.01
C ALA A 49 -10.20 -11.04 -6.15
N ASP A 50 -9.54 -10.62 -7.23
CA ASP A 50 -9.28 -9.21 -7.54
C ASP A 50 -10.55 -8.41 -7.91
N MET A 51 -11.67 -9.09 -8.22
CA MET A 51 -12.92 -8.44 -8.68
C MET A 51 -13.93 -8.15 -7.56
N ALA A 52 -13.75 -8.65 -6.33
CA ALA A 52 -14.66 -8.39 -5.19
C ALA A 52 -14.01 -7.57 -4.06
N ALA A 53 -12.72 -7.26 -4.18
CA ALA A 53 -12.00 -6.46 -3.20
C ALA A 53 -12.46 -4.98 -3.22
N ASP A 54 -12.33 -4.29 -2.09
CA ASP A 54 -12.63 -2.86 -1.87
C ASP A 54 -14.11 -2.47 -1.75
N SER A 55 -15.03 -3.44 -1.65
CA SER A 55 -16.47 -3.14 -1.52
C SER A 55 -16.85 -2.36 -0.25
N ASP A 56 -15.95 -2.31 0.74
CA ASP A 56 -16.12 -1.60 2.01
C ASP A 56 -15.38 -0.27 2.08
N GLY A 57 -14.80 0.20 0.98
CA GLY A 57 -14.19 1.53 0.91
C GLY A 57 -15.17 2.62 1.36
N GLY A 58 -14.76 3.44 2.33
CA GLY A 58 -15.59 4.49 2.94
C GLY A 58 -16.63 4.00 3.96
N LYS A 59 -16.69 2.70 4.28
CA LYS A 59 -17.52 2.17 5.35
C LYS A 59 -16.75 2.10 6.67
N THR A 60 -17.50 2.14 7.78
CA THR A 60 -16.98 1.86 9.12
C THR A 60 -17.54 0.54 9.62
N LEU A 61 -16.68 -0.48 9.70
CA LEU A 61 -16.98 -1.82 10.16
C LEU A 61 -16.89 -1.93 11.69
N ARG A 62 -17.33 -3.06 12.24
CA ARG A 62 -17.11 -3.38 13.67
C ARG A 62 -15.68 -3.87 13.86
N LEU A 63 -15.05 -3.51 14.98
CA LEU A 63 -13.74 -4.08 15.34
C LEU A 63 -13.79 -5.62 15.29
N GLY A 64 -12.77 -6.24 14.68
CA GLY A 64 -12.71 -7.68 14.44
C GLY A 64 -13.41 -8.17 13.16
N GLU A 65 -14.16 -7.32 12.46
CA GLU A 65 -14.80 -7.66 11.19
C GLU A 65 -13.79 -7.61 10.02
N PRO A 66 -13.59 -8.71 9.27
CA PRO A 66 -12.65 -8.74 8.17
C PRO A 66 -13.24 -8.12 6.90
N THR A 67 -12.38 -7.50 6.09
CA THR A 67 -12.72 -7.08 4.72
C THR A 67 -11.60 -7.44 3.74
N SER A 68 -11.93 -7.51 2.46
CA SER A 68 -10.98 -7.76 1.38
C SER A 68 -10.63 -6.47 0.65
N VAL A 69 -9.34 -6.22 0.44
CA VAL A 69 -8.81 -5.02 -0.21
C VAL A 69 -7.84 -5.38 -1.33
N THR A 70 -7.83 -4.57 -2.38
CA THR A 70 -6.86 -4.68 -3.46
C THR A 70 -5.57 -4.02 -2.99
N TYR A 71 -4.56 -4.82 -2.69
CA TYR A 71 -3.23 -4.31 -2.38
C TYR A 71 -2.56 -3.84 -3.67
N LYS A 72 -2.19 -2.56 -3.70
CA LYS A 72 -1.39 -1.94 -4.75
C LYS A 72 -0.29 -1.14 -4.10
N ARG A 73 0.95 -1.36 -4.50
CA ARG A 73 2.07 -0.49 -4.10
C ARG A 73 2.99 -0.27 -5.29
N GLY A 74 3.65 0.89 -5.32
CA GLY A 74 4.80 1.17 -6.17
C GLY A 74 4.48 1.39 -7.66
N SER A 75 5.49 1.90 -8.39
CA SER A 75 5.48 2.06 -9.85
C SER A 75 5.52 0.74 -10.61
N ASP A 76 5.78 -0.36 -9.91
CA ASP A 76 5.78 -1.74 -10.40
C ASP A 76 4.38 -2.37 -10.45
N HIS A 77 3.35 -1.66 -9.96
CA HIS A 77 1.96 -2.10 -10.00
C HIS A 77 1.77 -3.51 -9.43
N MET A 78 2.53 -3.90 -8.40
CA MET A 78 2.28 -5.16 -7.71
C MET A 78 0.84 -5.16 -7.21
N ARG A 79 0.05 -6.10 -7.73
CA ARG A 79 -1.36 -6.28 -7.40
C ARG A 79 -1.50 -7.57 -6.61
N GLY A 80 -2.13 -7.46 -5.45
CA GLY A 80 -2.56 -8.61 -4.68
C GLY A 80 -3.91 -8.34 -4.05
N ALA A 81 -4.45 -9.37 -3.41
CA ALA A 81 -5.64 -9.25 -2.59
C ALA A 81 -5.26 -9.59 -1.15
N LEU A 82 -5.64 -8.72 -0.23
CA LEU A 82 -5.44 -8.93 1.21
C LEU A 82 -6.80 -9.05 1.89
N ARG A 83 -6.89 -9.94 2.87
CA ARG A 83 -7.91 -9.83 3.92
C ARG A 83 -7.31 -9.06 5.08
N VAL A 84 -7.95 -7.98 5.48
CA VAL A 84 -7.49 -7.05 6.52
C VAL A 84 -8.52 -6.92 7.63
N THR A 85 -8.05 -6.74 8.86
CA THR A 85 -8.92 -6.59 10.03
C THR A 85 -8.23 -5.76 11.10
N ALA A 86 -8.91 -4.73 11.64
CA ALA A 86 -8.50 -4.13 12.90
C ALA A 86 -9.01 -4.99 14.05
N VAL A 87 -8.11 -5.61 14.80
CA VAL A 87 -8.48 -6.57 15.86
C VAL A 87 -8.52 -5.92 17.23
N SER A 88 -7.71 -4.90 17.48
CA SER A 88 -7.69 -4.24 18.79
C SER A 88 -7.25 -2.78 18.72
N VAL A 89 -7.79 -1.97 19.63
CA VAL A 89 -7.30 -0.64 19.98
C VAL A 89 -7.15 -0.62 21.49
N ARG A 90 -5.91 -0.60 21.97
CA ARG A 90 -5.60 -0.66 23.40
C ARG A 90 -4.91 0.61 23.85
N LYS A 91 -5.45 1.25 24.88
CA LYS A 91 -4.75 2.31 25.60
C LYS A 91 -3.53 1.73 26.32
N GLY A 92 -2.34 2.27 26.07
CA GLY A 92 -1.14 1.85 26.79
C GLY A 92 -0.68 2.85 27.83
N THR A 93 0.58 2.72 28.23
CA THR A 93 1.20 3.46 29.32
C THR A 93 2.50 4.10 28.86
N ARG A 94 2.88 5.19 29.53
CA ARG A 94 4.18 5.85 29.27
C ARG A 94 5.36 4.92 29.55
N ALA A 95 5.20 3.99 30.49
CA ALA A 95 6.26 3.04 30.85
C ALA A 95 6.64 2.12 29.68
N GLU A 96 5.65 1.70 28.87
CA GLU A 96 5.85 0.86 27.68
C GLU A 96 6.58 1.60 26.54
N LEU A 97 6.58 2.94 26.55
CA LEU A 97 7.28 3.75 25.53
C LEU A 97 8.72 4.12 25.92
N ARG A 98 9.04 4.15 27.21
CA ARG A 98 10.39 4.57 27.68
C ARG A 98 11.52 3.73 27.11
N THR A 99 11.23 2.47 26.76
CA THR A 99 12.20 1.54 26.17
C THR A 99 12.39 1.74 24.66
N ALA A 100 11.54 2.56 24.03
CA ALA A 100 11.47 2.74 22.58
C ALA A 100 12.01 4.10 22.11
N GLY A 101 12.93 4.70 22.88
CA GLY A 101 13.62 5.94 22.46
C GLY A 101 12.74 7.19 22.30
N VAL A 102 11.47 7.14 22.69
CA VAL A 102 10.52 8.26 22.52
C VAL A 102 10.93 9.44 23.40
N GLU A 103 10.87 10.65 22.85
CA GLU A 103 11.22 11.86 23.61
C GLU A 103 10.30 12.05 24.83
N PRO A 104 10.85 12.43 26.01
CA PRO A 104 10.05 12.70 27.20
C PRO A 104 8.97 13.78 27.00
N SER A 105 9.18 14.72 26.06
CA SER A 105 8.23 15.76 25.65
C SER A 105 6.95 15.15 25.08
N ASP A 106 7.08 14.23 24.13
CA ASP A 106 5.96 13.64 23.40
C ASP A 106 5.07 12.81 24.32
N VAL A 107 5.67 12.00 25.19
CA VAL A 107 4.92 11.13 26.11
C VAL A 107 4.18 11.89 27.21
N ARG A 108 4.54 13.16 27.48
CA ARG A 108 3.89 13.97 28.54
C ARG A 108 2.56 14.56 28.11
N THR A 109 2.45 14.97 26.86
CA THR A 109 1.26 15.63 26.29
C THR A 109 0.35 14.66 25.56
N THR A 110 0.80 13.43 25.36
CA THR A 110 0.06 12.39 24.65
C THR A 110 -0.22 11.17 25.52
N GLN A 111 -1.16 10.37 25.02
CA GLN A 111 -1.57 9.07 25.49
C GLN A 111 -1.30 8.04 24.38
N PRO A 112 -0.48 7.01 24.60
CA PRO A 112 -0.29 5.96 23.62
C PRO A 112 -1.53 5.08 23.45
N TYR A 113 -1.81 4.75 22.20
CA TYR A 113 -2.73 3.69 21.78
C TYR A 113 -2.01 2.70 20.87
N TYR A 114 -2.24 1.43 21.12
CA TYR A 114 -1.69 0.30 20.40
C TYR A 114 -2.80 -0.24 19.51
N VAL A 115 -2.62 -0.17 18.20
CA VAL A 115 -3.60 -0.68 17.25
C VAL A 115 -3.01 -1.92 16.58
N THR A 116 -3.69 -3.05 16.73
CA THR A 116 -3.29 -4.30 16.09
C THR A 116 -4.19 -4.56 14.87
N MET A 117 -3.53 -4.88 13.76
CA MET A 117 -4.16 -5.30 12.52
C MET A 117 -3.72 -6.73 12.19
N THR A 118 -4.60 -7.49 11.56
CA THR A 118 -4.23 -8.77 10.94
C THR A 118 -4.34 -8.67 9.43
N PHE A 119 -3.39 -9.30 8.75
CA PHE A 119 -3.32 -9.38 7.31
C PHE A 119 -3.23 -10.85 6.89
N GLU A 120 -3.93 -11.19 5.81
CA GLU A 120 -3.82 -12.49 5.13
C GLU A 120 -3.67 -12.25 3.63
N ASN A 121 -2.68 -12.87 3.00
CA ASN A 121 -2.56 -12.86 1.55
C ASN A 121 -3.59 -13.83 0.96
N ILE A 122 -4.64 -13.29 0.36
CA ILE A 122 -5.71 -14.07 -0.30
C ILE A 122 -5.62 -13.97 -1.84
N GLY A 123 -4.53 -13.39 -2.35
CA GLY A 123 -4.24 -13.32 -3.78
C GLY A 123 -3.65 -14.63 -4.30
N GLU A 124 -3.24 -14.61 -5.57
CA GLU A 124 -2.68 -15.79 -6.25
C GLU A 124 -1.14 -15.86 -6.22
N SER A 125 -0.47 -14.80 -5.75
CA SER A 125 0.99 -14.71 -5.75
C SER A 125 1.51 -14.25 -4.39
N SER A 126 2.72 -14.70 -4.04
CA SER A 126 3.48 -14.14 -2.91
C SER A 126 3.78 -12.67 -3.14
N LEU A 127 3.75 -11.88 -2.06
CA LEU A 127 4.18 -10.49 -2.08
C LEU A 127 5.61 -10.41 -1.52
N HIS A 128 6.53 -9.82 -2.29
CA HIS A 128 7.91 -9.60 -1.88
C HIS A 128 8.05 -8.19 -1.29
N TYR A 129 8.66 -8.10 -0.11
CA TYR A 129 8.79 -6.90 0.71
C TYR A 129 7.50 -6.06 0.79
N PRO A 130 6.37 -6.68 1.15
CA PRO A 130 5.13 -5.94 1.27
C PRO A 130 5.28 -4.88 2.36
N PHE A 131 4.65 -3.74 2.12
CA PHE A 131 4.52 -2.69 3.10
C PHE A 131 3.10 -2.77 3.62
N LEU A 132 2.87 -3.74 4.50
CA LEU A 132 1.57 -3.92 5.11
C LEU A 132 1.29 -2.83 6.13
N ASN A 133 2.35 -2.10 6.53
CA ASN A 133 2.40 -0.93 7.40
C ASN A 133 1.01 -0.43 7.81
N THR A 134 0.49 -1.17 8.79
CA THR A 134 -0.39 -0.87 9.92
C THR A 134 -1.16 0.46 9.87
N PRO A 135 -2.36 0.54 10.51
CA PRO A 135 -3.44 1.42 10.11
C PRO A 135 -2.99 2.82 9.68
N THR A 136 -3.56 3.28 8.57
CA THR A 136 -3.21 4.56 7.98
C THR A 136 -3.62 5.74 8.87
N GLY A 137 -4.58 5.53 9.78
CA GLY A 137 -5.02 6.56 10.71
C GLY A 137 -5.73 6.00 11.94
N LEU A 138 -5.87 6.87 12.93
CA LEU A 138 -6.67 6.67 14.13
C LEU A 138 -7.43 7.98 14.40
N GLU A 139 -8.66 8.05 13.88
CA GLU A 139 -9.51 9.24 13.93
C GLU A 139 -10.14 9.41 15.32
N ASP A 140 -10.45 10.65 15.68
CA ASP A 140 -11.17 10.99 16.90
C ASP A 140 -12.70 11.04 16.67
N THR A 141 -13.47 11.47 17.68
CA THR A 141 -14.93 11.59 17.55
C THR A 141 -15.41 12.79 16.72
N GLY A 142 -14.52 13.75 16.42
CA GLY A 142 -14.79 14.90 15.56
C GLY A 142 -14.65 14.57 14.07
N GLY A 143 -14.10 13.40 13.71
CA GLY A 143 -13.85 13.01 12.33
C GLY A 143 -12.74 13.82 11.66
N VAL A 144 -11.89 14.47 12.47
CA VAL A 144 -10.73 15.22 12.00
C VAL A 144 -9.52 14.30 12.11
N ASP A 145 -8.72 14.25 11.05
CA ASP A 145 -7.38 13.68 11.05
C ASP A 145 -6.45 14.53 11.95
N ASP A 146 -6.65 14.47 13.26
CA ASP A 146 -5.63 14.93 14.20
C ASP A 146 -4.47 13.94 14.05
N GLN A 147 -3.52 14.31 13.19
CA GLN A 147 -2.42 13.47 12.77
C GLN A 147 -1.78 12.84 14.01
N PRO A 148 -1.97 11.53 14.23
CA PRO A 148 -1.32 10.88 15.33
C PRO A 148 0.18 11.02 15.10
N LEU A 149 0.93 11.34 16.15
CA LEU A 149 2.38 11.23 16.06
C LEU A 149 2.68 9.73 15.96
N ILE A 150 2.99 9.28 14.74
CA ILE A 150 3.32 7.87 14.48
C ILE A 150 4.71 7.64 15.06
N THR A 151 4.78 6.73 16.04
CA THR A 151 6.06 6.23 16.56
C THR A 151 6.32 4.86 15.97
N GLY A 152 7.61 4.55 15.77
CA GLY A 152 8.05 3.28 15.23
C GLY A 152 7.52 2.10 16.04
N ASP A 153 7.26 0.99 15.36
CA ASP A 153 6.71 -0.24 15.90
C ASP A 153 7.79 -1.22 16.36
N THR A 154 8.95 -1.22 15.70
CA THR A 154 10.05 -2.18 15.98
C THR A 154 10.73 -2.02 17.34
N GLU A 155 10.62 -0.86 17.98
CA GLU A 155 11.31 -0.54 19.24
C GLU A 155 10.41 -0.70 20.48
N VAL A 156 9.11 -0.91 20.28
CA VAL A 156 8.15 -1.10 21.37
C VAL A 156 7.85 -2.58 21.50
N THR A 157 8.40 -3.23 22.53
CA THR A 157 8.24 -4.69 22.75
C THR A 157 6.76 -5.12 22.78
N ALA A 158 5.89 -4.26 23.31
CA ALA A 158 4.45 -4.51 23.38
C ALA A 158 3.72 -4.34 22.03
N CYS A 159 4.43 -4.01 20.95
CA CYS A 159 3.86 -3.66 19.64
C CYS A 159 4.72 -4.17 18.47
N PRO A 160 4.78 -5.48 18.22
CA PRO A 160 5.55 -6.00 17.09
C PRO A 160 4.91 -5.55 15.76
N GLY A 161 5.64 -4.78 14.95
CA GLY A 161 5.14 -4.29 13.66
C GLY A 161 6.07 -4.51 12.47
N LYS A 162 7.12 -5.32 12.61
CA LYS A 162 8.02 -5.64 11.48
C LYS A 162 7.25 -6.34 10.35
N ASP A 163 7.17 -5.68 9.19
CA ASP A 163 6.70 -6.28 7.94
C ASP A 163 7.55 -7.51 7.56
N PRO A 164 6.94 -8.54 6.95
CA PRO A 164 7.68 -9.71 6.50
C PRO A 164 8.48 -9.39 5.23
N ASP A 165 9.61 -10.06 5.02
CA ASP A 165 10.36 -9.95 3.75
C ASP A 165 9.59 -10.63 2.61
N ASP A 166 8.91 -11.74 2.90
CA ASP A 166 8.06 -12.47 1.96
C ASP A 166 6.71 -12.78 2.59
N PHE A 167 5.63 -12.57 1.85
CA PHE A 167 4.27 -12.86 2.29
C PHE A 167 3.57 -13.79 1.33
N ALA A 168 3.74 -15.09 1.57
CA ALA A 168 3.21 -16.16 0.74
C ALA A 168 1.68 -16.18 0.71
N VAL A 169 1.10 -16.79 -0.32
CA VAL A 169 -0.35 -17.01 -0.41
C VAL A 169 -0.84 -17.82 0.81
N GLY A 170 -1.93 -17.35 1.44
CA GLY A 170 -2.49 -17.91 2.66
C GLY A 170 -1.72 -17.59 3.94
N ALA A 171 -0.54 -16.94 3.85
CA ALA A 171 0.19 -16.50 5.03
C ALA A 171 -0.62 -15.44 5.79
N LYS A 172 -0.47 -15.45 7.12
CA LYS A 172 -1.12 -14.53 8.04
C LYS A 172 -0.08 -13.86 8.92
N ILE A 173 -0.26 -12.57 9.17
CA ILE A 173 0.57 -11.83 10.11
C ILE A 173 -0.28 -10.85 10.93
N SER A 174 0.10 -10.67 12.19
CA SER A 174 -0.45 -9.63 13.06
C SER A 174 0.61 -8.56 13.24
N LEU A 175 0.26 -7.31 12.95
CA LEU A 175 1.15 -6.17 13.07
C LEU A 175 0.52 -5.12 13.96
N CYS A 176 1.35 -4.48 14.78
CA CYS A 176 0.93 -3.43 15.70
C CYS A 176 1.56 -2.10 15.33
N LYS A 177 0.82 -1.01 15.58
CA LYS A 177 1.33 0.37 15.49
C LYS A 177 0.98 1.16 16.73
N VAL A 178 1.90 2.02 17.13
CA VAL A 178 1.70 2.94 18.24
C VAL A 178 1.30 4.31 17.72
N PHE A 179 0.17 4.79 18.23
CA PHE A 179 -0.39 6.11 17.99
C PHE A 179 -0.23 6.94 19.26
N LEU A 180 0.49 8.06 19.20
CA LEU A 180 0.50 9.04 20.28
C LEU A 180 -0.63 10.04 20.06
N VAL A 181 -1.66 9.95 20.89
CA VAL A 181 -2.88 10.76 20.78
C VAL A 181 -2.84 11.88 21.83
N PRO A 182 -3.11 13.15 21.50
CA PRO A 182 -3.17 14.21 22.50
C PRO A 182 -4.06 13.86 23.70
N ASN A 183 -3.63 14.24 24.91
CA ASN A 183 -4.40 13.97 26.12
C ASN A 183 -5.81 14.58 26.03
N GLY A 184 -6.83 13.81 26.44
CA GLY A 184 -8.24 14.23 26.39
C GLY A 184 -8.97 13.81 25.11
N ILE A 185 -8.25 13.46 24.05
CA ILE A 185 -8.83 12.94 22.81
C ILE A 185 -9.07 11.42 22.94
N ARG A 186 -10.23 10.98 22.44
CA ARG A 186 -10.64 9.58 22.42
C ARG A 186 -10.69 9.09 20.97
N PRO A 187 -9.87 8.09 20.61
CA PRO A 187 -9.99 7.42 19.33
C PRO A 187 -11.38 6.85 19.09
N SER A 188 -11.87 6.96 17.86
CA SER A 188 -13.20 6.50 17.46
C SER A 188 -13.16 5.53 16.28
N VAL A 189 -12.26 5.72 15.31
CA VAL A 189 -12.16 4.91 14.11
C VAL A 189 -10.69 4.63 13.77
N VAL A 190 -10.36 3.35 13.58
CA VAL A 190 -9.10 2.92 12.94
C VAL A 190 -9.33 2.93 11.44
N THR A 191 -8.44 3.53 10.65
CA THR A 191 -8.56 3.53 9.18
C THR A 191 -7.42 2.77 8.52
N TYR A 192 -7.73 2.15 7.37
CA TYR A 192 -6.75 1.51 6.51
C TYR A 192 -6.98 1.91 5.05
N SER A 193 -5.90 2.35 4.40
CA SER A 193 -5.83 2.59 2.96
C SER A 193 -4.60 1.88 2.39
N THR A 194 -4.71 1.43 1.15
CA THR A 194 -3.62 0.79 0.41
C THR A 194 -2.68 1.80 -0.26
N GLY A 195 -2.77 3.09 0.08
CA GLY A 195 -1.95 4.16 -0.50
C GLY A 195 -2.40 4.65 -1.87
N ASP A 196 -3.57 4.21 -2.35
CA ASP A 196 -4.27 4.76 -3.51
C ASP A 196 -5.16 5.91 -3.03
N ASP A 197 -4.72 7.15 -3.24
CA ASP A 197 -5.40 8.37 -2.77
C ASP A 197 -6.79 8.59 -3.42
N THR A 198 -7.07 7.86 -4.50
CA THR A 198 -8.38 7.88 -5.16
C THR A 198 -9.43 7.01 -4.47
N LYS A 199 -9.01 6.12 -3.55
CA LYS A 199 -9.91 5.23 -2.82
C LYS A 199 -10.12 5.71 -1.39
N ARG A 200 -11.39 5.73 -0.97
CA ARG A 200 -11.71 6.00 0.42
C ARG A 200 -11.22 4.85 1.32
N PRO A 201 -10.60 5.15 2.47
CA PRO A 201 -10.17 4.13 3.42
C PRO A 201 -11.37 3.34 3.94
N VAL A 202 -11.14 2.10 4.34
CA VAL A 202 -12.07 1.36 5.20
C VAL A 202 -11.75 1.68 6.66
N GLY A 203 -12.79 1.83 7.48
CA GLY A 203 -12.68 2.11 8.90
C GLY A 203 -13.16 0.96 9.77
N TRP A 204 -12.70 0.90 11.01
CA TRP A 204 -13.25 0.06 12.08
C TRP A 204 -13.51 0.91 13.32
N LYS A 205 -14.70 0.77 13.91
CA LYS A 205 -15.04 1.48 15.14
C LYS A 205 -14.14 0.99 16.29
N ALA A 206 -13.29 1.87 16.80
CA ALA A 206 -12.61 1.68 18.08
C ALA A 206 -13.71 1.62 19.17
N THR A 207 -13.82 0.49 19.86
CA THR A 207 -14.89 0.27 20.85
C THR A 207 -14.87 1.33 21.95
N ARG A 208 -16.05 1.62 22.52
CA ARG A 208 -16.19 2.50 23.69
C ARG A 208 -15.69 1.82 24.96
#